data_AF-A0AA40M694-F1
#
_entry.id   AF-A0AA40M694-F1
#
_cell.length_a   1.000
_cell.length_b   1.000
_cell.length_c   1.000
_cell.angle_alpha   90.00
_cell.angle_beta   90.00
_cell.angle_gamma   90.00
#
_symmetry.space_group_name_H-M   'P 1'
#
loop_
_entity.id
_entity.type
_entity.pdbx_description
1 polymer ?
#
loop_
_entity_poly.entity_id
_entity_poly.type
_entity_poly.pdbx_seq_one_letter_code
_entity_poly.pdbx_strand_id
1 'polypeptide(L)'
;MIFEREKVISIDEFLELQRGEHKSKLDLIIGKLTRSNALKRTMIFSLASYLSFQEAVYAAGEDIQKLNSAGNKLLNIFRYFGKFICLFFCFAEIIKSLAEGDVKSIGKIILKYSIAFSSFYFLPWLFEIIRSCFE
;
A
#
# COMPACT_ATOMS: atom_id res chain seq x y z
N MET A 1 43.89 -36.09 -11.11
CA MET A 1 44.44 -35.39 -9.93
C MET A 1 44.61 -33.93 -10.34
N ILE A 2 43.63 -33.08 -10.05
CA ILE A 2 43.64 -31.66 -10.43
C ILE A 2 43.94 -30.90 -9.13
N PHE A 3 45.16 -30.39 -9.02
CA PHE A 3 45.54 -29.49 -7.94
C PHE A 3 44.96 -28.11 -8.27
N GLU A 4 43.89 -27.70 -7.60
CA GLU A 4 43.51 -26.30 -7.52
C GLU A 4 44.65 -25.55 -6.83
N ARG A 5 45.33 -24.66 -7.56
CA ARG A 5 46.40 -23.84 -6.98
C ARG A 5 45.77 -22.91 -5.95
N GLU A 6 46.24 -22.97 -4.72
CA GLU A 6 45.87 -21.99 -3.69
C GLU A 6 46.22 -20.58 -4.17
N LYS A 7 45.19 -19.77 -4.42
CA LYS A 7 45.33 -18.37 -4.78
C LYS A 7 45.73 -17.60 -3.52
N VAL A 8 47.01 -17.30 -3.37
CA VAL A 8 47.50 -16.43 -2.29
C VAL A 8 47.05 -15.01 -2.60
N ILE A 9 46.12 -14.50 -1.80
CA ILE A 9 45.62 -13.12 -1.87
C ILE A 9 46.04 -12.36 -0.60
N SER A 10 46.20 -11.04 -0.72
CA SER A 10 46.54 -10.20 0.42
C SER A 10 45.37 -10.15 1.42
N ILE A 11 45.67 -9.88 2.70
CA ILE A 11 44.64 -9.79 3.75
C ILE A 11 43.58 -8.74 3.39
N ASP A 12 43.98 -7.61 2.79
CA ASP A 12 43.04 -6.58 2.35
C ASP A 12 42.13 -7.07 1.22
N GLU A 13 42.67 -7.77 0.23
CA GLU A 13 41.89 -8.33 -0.89
C GLU A 13 40.95 -9.45 -0.40
N PHE A 14 41.36 -10.24 0.60
CA PHE A 14 40.51 -11.23 1.27
C PHE A 14 39.37 -10.55 2.05
N LEU A 15 39.64 -9.46 2.76
CA LEU A 15 38.63 -8.70 3.50
C LEU A 15 37.62 -8.02 2.58
N GLU A 16 38.03 -7.54 1.41
CA GLU A 16 37.11 -7.00 0.40
C GLU A 16 36.22 -8.07 -0.21
N LEU A 17 36.76 -9.26 -0.49
CA LEU A 17 35.99 -10.42 -0.96
C LEU A 17 35.01 -10.90 0.12
N GLN A 18 35.45 -11.01 1.38
CA GLN A 18 34.57 -11.35 2.50
C GLN A 18 33.48 -10.30 2.71
N ARG A 19 33.80 -9.00 2.58
CA ARG A 19 32.84 -7.90 2.70
C ARG A 19 31.86 -7.85 1.51
N GLY A 20 32.27 -8.34 0.34
CA GLY A 20 31.44 -8.53 -0.84
C GLY A 20 30.49 -9.72 -0.73
N GLU A 21 30.95 -10.86 -0.21
CA GLU A 21 30.15 -12.08 -0.01
C GLU A 21 29.25 -12.01 1.23
N HIS A 22 29.65 -11.28 2.27
CA HIS A 22 28.89 -11.07 3.50
C HIS A 22 27.90 -9.89 3.41
N LYS A 23 27.73 -9.29 2.23
CA LYS A 23 26.55 -8.43 1.99
C LYS A 23 25.33 -9.34 1.92
N SER A 24 24.51 -9.27 2.96
CA SER A 24 23.20 -9.91 2.94
C SER A 24 22.48 -9.52 1.65
N LYS A 25 21.73 -10.45 1.04
CA LYS A 25 20.87 -10.16 -0.11
C LYS A 25 20.03 -8.90 0.12
N LEU A 26 19.69 -8.63 1.38
CA LEU A 26 19.01 -7.44 1.84
C LEU A 26 19.78 -6.13 1.52
N ASP A 27 21.09 -6.07 1.78
CA ASP A 27 21.91 -4.88 1.52
C ASP A 27 22.08 -4.57 0.03
N LEU A 28 22.14 -5.62 -0.79
CA LEU A 28 22.17 -5.48 -2.25
C LEU A 28 20.84 -4.94 -2.79
N ILE A 29 19.72 -5.41 -2.23
CA ILE A 29 18.38 -4.94 -2.58
C ILE A 29 18.19 -3.49 -2.11
N ILE A 30 18.58 -3.16 -0.88
CA ILE A 30 18.51 -1.79 -0.32
C ILE A 30 19.37 -0.83 -1.14
N GLY A 31 20.58 -1.24 -1.55
CA GLY A 31 21.45 -0.43 -2.41
C GLY A 31 20.83 -0.13 -3.78
N LYS A 32 20.19 -1.12 -4.41
CA LYS A 32 19.47 -0.92 -5.68
C LYS A 32 18.21 -0.06 -5.51
N LEU A 33 17.51 -0.21 -4.39
CA LEU A 33 16.29 0.52 -4.08
C LEU A 33 16.57 2.01 -3.77
N THR A 34 17.64 2.28 -3.04
CA THR A 34 18.10 3.63 -2.65
C THR A 34 18.59 4.47 -3.83
N ARG A 35 19.00 3.83 -4.93
CA ARG A 35 19.45 4.51 -6.16
C ARG A 35 18.32 5.26 -6.87
N SER A 36 17.05 4.92 -6.61
CA SER A 36 15.90 5.60 -7.22
C SER A 36 15.15 6.45 -6.19
N ASN A 37 15.02 7.76 -6.47
CA ASN A 37 14.36 8.70 -5.56
C ASN A 37 12.87 8.39 -5.34
N ALA A 38 12.20 7.83 -6.37
CA ALA A 38 10.79 7.44 -6.28
C ALA A 38 10.57 6.25 -5.34
N LEU A 39 11.37 5.17 -5.47
CA LEU A 39 11.20 3.98 -4.62
C LEU A 39 11.68 4.22 -3.19
N LYS A 40 12.73 5.02 -3.00
CA LYS A 40 13.16 5.47 -1.66
C LYS A 40 12.05 6.21 -0.94
N ARG A 41 11.35 7.12 -1.63
CA ARG A 41 10.22 7.87 -1.06
C ARG A 41 9.05 6.94 -0.71
N THR A 42 8.72 5.98 -1.56
CA THR A 42 7.67 4.99 -1.29
C THR A 42 8.02 4.06 -0.13
N MET A 43 9.28 3.61 -0.03
CA MET A 43 9.76 2.78 1.07
C MET A 43 9.74 3.54 2.41
N ILE A 44 10.20 4.79 2.42
CA ILE A 44 10.13 5.64 3.61
C ILE A 44 8.67 5.87 4.01
N PHE A 45 7.78 6.13 3.04
CA PHE A 45 6.36 6.31 3.31
C PHE A 45 5.71 5.04 3.87
N SER A 46 6.01 3.87 3.30
CA SER A 46 5.48 2.59 3.77
C SER A 46 6.01 2.22 5.16
N LEU A 47 7.28 2.50 5.43
CA LEU A 47 7.91 2.25 6.73
C LEU A 47 7.36 3.21 7.80
N ALA A 48 7.24 4.50 7.48
CA ALA A 48 6.66 5.50 8.37
C ALA A 48 5.18 5.20 8.67
N SER A 49 4.43 4.75 7.67
CA SER A 49 3.04 4.30 7.86
C SER A 49 2.99 3.08 8.77
N TYR A 50 3.80 2.05 8.51
CA TYR A 50 3.88 0.84 9.31
C TYR A 50 4.24 1.13 10.77
N LEU A 51 5.24 2.00 11.00
CA LEU A 51 5.68 2.39 12.35
C LEU A 51 4.58 3.16 13.09
N SER A 52 3.88 4.07 12.40
CA SER A 52 2.74 4.81 12.98
C SER A 52 1.58 3.89 13.36
N PHE A 53 1.33 2.84 12.57
CA PHE A 53 0.34 1.82 12.90
C PHE A 53 0.77 0.95 14.08
N GLN A 54 2.06 0.60 14.18
CA GLN A 54 2.56 -0.18 15.33
C GLN A 54 2.47 0.61 16.64
N GLU A 55 2.84 1.90 16.66
CA GLU A 55 2.69 2.74 17.86
C GLU A 55 1.21 2.88 18.25
N ALA A 56 0.31 3.00 17.28
CA ALA A 56 -1.13 3.05 17.52
C ALA A 56 -1.69 1.73 18.08
N VAL A 57 -1.15 0.58 17.68
CA VAL A 57 -1.58 -0.75 18.12
C VAL A 57 -0.98 -1.12 19.48
N TYR A 58 0.26 -0.73 19.77
CA TYR A 58 0.89 -1.00 21.07
C TYR A 58 0.28 -0.16 22.21
N ALA A 59 -0.30 1.01 21.88
CA ALA A 59 -1.05 1.84 22.81
C ALA A 59 -2.53 1.42 23.00
N ALA A 60 -2.99 0.37 22.33
CA ALA A 60 -4.40 -0.07 22.29
C ALA A 60 -4.80 -1.02 23.43
N GLY A 61 -3.93 -1.26 24.41
CA GLY A 61 -4.23 -2.12 25.57
C GLY A 61 -5.31 -1.57 26.52
N GLU A 62 -5.58 -0.26 26.52
CA GLU A 62 -6.53 0.36 27.47
C GLU A 62 -7.63 1.25 26.84
N ASP A 63 -7.53 1.65 25.56
CA ASP A 63 -8.42 2.68 24.99
C ASP A 63 -9.09 2.27 23.67
N ILE A 64 -10.29 1.69 23.76
CA ILE A 64 -11.19 1.44 22.61
C ILE A 64 -11.41 2.72 21.78
N GLN A 65 -11.35 3.89 22.41
CA GLN A 65 -11.45 5.19 21.74
C GLN A 65 -10.31 5.46 20.75
N LYS A 66 -9.07 5.05 21.07
CA LYS A 66 -7.92 5.22 20.17
C LYS A 66 -8.05 4.30 18.96
N LEU A 67 -8.55 3.08 19.15
CA LEU A 67 -8.83 2.14 18.06
C LEU A 67 -9.90 2.70 17.12
N ASN A 68 -10.98 3.25 17.67
CA ASN A 68 -12.05 3.84 16.86
C ASN A 68 -11.59 5.10 16.10
N SER A 69 -10.70 5.90 16.71
CA SER A 69 -10.05 7.04 16.05
C SER A 69 -9.12 6.62 14.91
N ALA A 70 -8.32 5.56 15.11
CA ALA A 70 -7.46 5.00 14.07
C ALA A 70 -8.27 4.41 12.91
N GLY A 71 -9.35 3.68 13.22
CA GLY A 71 -10.28 3.15 12.22
C GLY A 71 -10.91 4.25 11.37
N ASN A 72 -11.37 5.34 11.99
CA ASN A 72 -11.93 6.50 11.28
C ASN A 72 -10.91 7.19 10.38
N LYS A 73 -9.64 7.34 10.82
CA LYS A 73 -8.57 7.90 9.98
C LYS A 73 -8.29 7.03 8.76
N LEU A 74 -8.19 5.71 8.94
CA LEU A 74 -7.98 4.76 7.87
C LEU A 74 -9.14 4.78 6.87
N LEU A 75 -10.38 4.77 7.35
CA LEU A 75 -11.57 4.87 6.52
C LEU A 75 -11.60 6.17 5.71
N ASN A 76 -11.16 7.29 6.29
CA ASN A 76 -11.10 8.57 5.58
C ASN A 76 -10.08 8.55 4.44
N ILE A 77 -8.95 7.85 4.63
CA ILE A 77 -7.96 7.60 3.57
C ILE A 77 -8.60 6.80 2.42
N PHE A 78 -9.28 5.70 2.73
CA PHE A 78 -9.96 4.88 1.72
C PHE A 78 -11.05 5.64 0.98
N ARG A 79 -11.82 6.50 1.66
CA ARG A 79 -12.82 7.38 1.03
C ARG A 79 -12.18 8.38 0.07
N TYR A 80 -11.07 8.98 0.48
CA TYR A 80 -10.33 9.92 -0.36
C TYR A 80 -9.80 9.25 -1.63
N PHE A 81 -9.11 8.11 -1.50
CA PHE A 81 -8.63 7.35 -2.67
C PHE A 81 -9.76 6.79 -3.51
N GLY A 82 -10.80 6.23 -2.88
CA GLY A 82 -11.97 5.67 -3.53
C GLY A 82 -12.68 6.67 -4.43
N LYS A 83 -12.76 7.95 -4.02
CA LYS A 83 -13.31 9.03 -4.86
C LYS A 83 -12.61 9.12 -6.20
N PHE A 84 -11.27 9.18 -6.20
CA PHE A 84 -10.51 9.33 -7.44
C PHE A 84 -10.56 8.08 -8.30
N ILE A 85 -10.53 6.90 -7.69
CA ILE A 85 -10.65 5.62 -8.40
C ILE A 85 -12.03 5.53 -9.07
N CYS A 86 -13.13 5.74 -8.34
CA CYS A 86 -14.48 5.70 -8.90
C CYS A 86 -14.69 6.74 -10.01
N LEU A 87 -14.16 7.96 -9.85
CA LEU A 87 -14.21 8.97 -10.90
C LEU A 87 -13.44 8.55 -12.15
N PHE A 88 -12.21 8.06 -11.99
CA PHE A 88 -11.38 7.62 -13.12
C PHE A 88 -12.05 6.52 -13.93
N PHE A 89 -12.56 5.49 -13.25
CA PHE A 89 -13.28 4.38 -13.90
C PHE A 89 -14.60 4.83 -14.53
N CYS A 90 -15.34 5.74 -13.88
CA CYS A 90 -16.56 6.32 -14.45
C CYS A 90 -16.26 7.07 -15.76
N PHE A 91 -15.24 7.92 -15.80
CA PHE A 91 -14.85 8.61 -17.02
C PHE A 91 -14.41 7.64 -18.12
N ALA A 92 -13.59 6.65 -17.79
CA ALA A 92 -13.13 5.66 -18.76
C ALA A 92 -14.29 4.90 -19.40
N GLU A 93 -15.30 4.53 -18.60
CA GLU A 93 -16.47 3.80 -19.09
C GLU A 93 -17.45 4.69 -19.88
N ILE A 94 -17.60 5.95 -19.48
CA ILE A 94 -18.38 6.93 -20.27
C ILE A 94 -17.74 7.15 -21.64
N ILE A 95 -16.41 7.33 -21.71
CA ILE A 95 -15.70 7.50 -22.98
C ILE A 95 -15.89 6.26 -23.85
N LYS A 96 -15.78 5.06 -23.25
CA LYS A 96 -16.02 3.80 -23.97
C LYS A 96 -17.44 3.71 -24.52
N SER A 97 -18.44 4.04 -23.71
CA SER A 97 -19.85 4.06 -24.12
C SER A 97 -20.12 5.06 -25.25
N LEU A 98 -19.46 6.22 -25.21
CA LEU A 98 -19.50 7.21 -26.29
C LEU A 98 -18.87 6.68 -27.58
N ALA A 99 -17.74 5.99 -27.48
CA ALA A 99 -17.06 5.39 -28.64
C ALA A 99 -17.91 4.30 -29.31
N GLU A 100 -18.73 3.59 -28.53
CA GLU A 100 -19.71 2.61 -29.01
C GLU A 100 -21.01 3.25 -29.51
N GLY A 101 -21.17 4.58 -29.38
CA GLY A 101 -22.36 5.33 -29.78
C GLY A 101 -23.57 5.16 -28.86
N ASP A 102 -23.42 4.48 -27.72
CA ASP A 102 -24.49 4.26 -26.76
C ASP A 102 -24.52 5.36 -25.70
N VAL A 103 -25.33 6.38 -25.96
CA VAL A 103 -25.57 7.51 -25.03
C VAL A 103 -26.61 7.21 -23.96
N LYS A 104 -27.43 6.16 -24.13
CA LYS A 104 -28.53 5.84 -23.18
C LYS A 104 -27.99 5.15 -21.92
N SER A 105 -26.88 4.43 -22.03
CA SER A 105 -26.24 3.72 -20.92
C SER A 105 -25.38 4.62 -20.02
N ILE A 106 -25.03 5.84 -20.43
CA ILE A 106 -24.27 6.81 -19.62
C ILE A 106 -24.93 7.03 -18.24
N GLY A 107 -26.26 7.19 -18.21
CA GLY A 107 -26.99 7.35 -16.94
C GLY A 107 -26.84 6.14 -16.01
N LYS A 108 -26.86 4.92 -16.57
CA LYS A 108 -26.63 3.68 -15.81
C LYS A 108 -25.19 3.61 -15.30
N ILE A 109 -24.21 4.04 -16.09
CA ILE A 109 -22.79 4.09 -15.71
C ILE A 109 -22.61 5.04 -14.53
N ILE A 110 -23.15 6.26 -14.61
CA ILE A 110 -23.09 7.25 -13.53
C ILE A 110 -23.70 6.66 -12.26
N LEU A 111 -24.91 6.10 -12.34
CA LEU A 111 -25.59 5.52 -11.18
C LEU A 111 -24.79 4.37 -10.56
N LYS A 112 -24.20 3.48 -11.39
CA LYS A 112 -23.35 2.38 -10.92
C LYS A 112 -22.20 2.88 -10.05
N TYR A 113 -21.47 3.89 -10.53
CA TYR A 113 -20.33 4.44 -9.79
C TYR A 113 -20.76 5.31 -8.61
N SER A 114 -21.91 5.99 -8.69
CA SER A 114 -22.50 6.70 -7.55
C SER A 114 -22.87 5.77 -6.41
N ILE A 115 -23.50 4.62 -6.71
CA ILE A 115 -23.83 3.59 -5.71
C ILE A 115 -22.54 3.02 -5.13
N ALA A 116 -21.58 2.64 -5.98
CA ALA A 116 -20.30 2.11 -5.54
C ALA A 116 -19.55 3.07 -4.60
N PHE A 117 -19.55 4.37 -4.90
CA PHE A 117 -18.94 5.37 -4.02
C PHE A 117 -19.73 5.57 -2.72
N SER A 118 -21.05 5.59 -2.80
CA SER A 118 -21.93 5.74 -1.63
C SER A 118 -21.75 4.59 -0.64
N SER A 119 -21.45 3.39 -1.12
CA SER A 119 -21.13 2.23 -0.30
C SER A 119 -19.97 2.50 0.69
N PHE A 120 -18.94 3.27 0.33
CA PHE A 120 -17.84 3.62 1.24
C PHE A 120 -18.27 4.48 2.45
N TYR A 121 -19.44 5.10 2.38
CA TYR A 121 -20.03 5.86 3.48
C TYR A 121 -21.11 5.05 4.21
N PHE A 122 -21.89 4.27 3.47
CA PHE A 122 -22.98 3.48 3.99
C PHE A 122 -22.53 2.22 4.74
N LEU A 123 -21.55 1.47 4.22
CA LEU A 123 -21.06 0.22 4.83
C LEU A 123 -20.57 0.40 6.28
N PRO A 124 -19.74 1.41 6.60
CA PRO A 124 -19.30 1.64 7.98
C PRO A 124 -20.48 1.85 8.93
N TRP A 125 -21.49 2.62 8.51
CA TRP A 125 -22.69 2.85 9.31
C TRP A 125 -23.52 1.56 9.46
N LEU A 126 -23.68 0.79 8.39
CA LEU A 126 -24.40 -0.49 8.41
C LEU A 126 -23.72 -1.49 9.37
N PHE A 127 -22.40 -1.59 9.35
CA PHE A 127 -21.66 -2.49 10.22
C PHE A 127 -21.74 -2.09 11.68
N GLU A 128 -21.77 -0.79 12.00
CA GLU A 128 -22.04 -0.32 13.36
C GLU A 128 -23.44 -0.71 13.85
N ILE A 129 -24.46 -0.67 12.99
CA ILE A 129 -25.81 -1.15 13.35
C ILE A 129 -25.78 -2.64 13.64
N ILE A 130 -25.16 -3.43 12.76
CA ILE A 130 -25.07 -4.88 12.95
C ILE A 130 -24.35 -5.18 14.27
N ARG A 131 -23.23 -4.51 14.55
CA ARG A 131 -22.51 -4.62 15.83
C ARG A 131 -23.43 -4.31 17.02
N SER A 132 -24.20 -3.23 16.94
CA SER A 132 -25.13 -2.78 17.99
C SER A 132 -26.30 -3.74 18.22
N CYS A 133 -26.60 -4.66 17.29
CA CYS A 133 -27.62 -5.70 17.48
C CYS A 133 -27.09 -6.96 18.19
N PHE A 134 -25.77 -7.15 18.25
CA PHE A 134 -25.12 -8.29 18.91
C PHE A 134 -24.51 -7.94 20.28
N GLU A 135 -24.46 -6.66 20.63
CA GLU A 135 -24.30 -6.15 22.01
C GLU A 135 -25.66 -6.09 22.72
#